data_AF-A0A1Q9S937-F1
#
_entry.id   AF-A0A1Q9S937-F1
#
_cell.length_a   1.000
_cell.length_b   1.000
_cell.length_c   1.000
_cell.angle_alpha   90.00
_cell.angle_beta   90.00
_cell.angle_gamma   90.00
#
_symmetry.space_group_name_H-M   'P 1'
#
loop_
_entity.id
_entity.type
_entity.pdbx_description
1 polymer ?
#
loop_
_entity_poly.entity_id
_entity_poly.type
_entity_poly.pdbx_seq_one_letter_code
_entity_poly.pdbx_strand_id
1 'polypeptide(L)' 'MSAPVGGIVGAPVRRVDARAKVTGTATYAADAPVAGALHGVLVLSTIARGRVTAIDTGAAESAPGVIAVLTHLTIRG' A
#
# COMPACT_ATOMS: atom_id res chain seq x y z
N MET A 1 -18.18 8.21 38.96
CA MET A 1 -18.59 6.80 39.18
C MET A 1 -17.46 5.91 38.67
N SER A 2 -16.88 5.09 39.56
CA SER A 2 -15.82 4.14 39.20
C SER A 2 -16.46 2.88 38.61
N ALA A 3 -15.96 2.40 37.47
CA ALA A 3 -16.46 1.18 36.83
C ALA A 3 -16.03 -0.06 37.64
N PRO A 4 -16.86 -1.13 37.68
CA PRO A 4 -16.51 -2.37 38.38
C PRO A 4 -15.33 -3.05 37.68
N VAL A 5 -14.39 -3.58 38.46
CA VAL A 5 -13.23 -4.35 37.96
C VAL A 5 -13.71 -5.78 37.67
N GLY A 6 -14.46 -5.93 36.58
CA GLY A 6 -14.75 -7.21 35.93
C GLY A 6 -13.87 -7.36 34.68
N GLY A 7 -13.52 -8.60 34.32
CA GLY A 7 -12.70 -8.88 33.14
C GLY A 7 -13.25 -8.26 31.86
N ILE A 8 -12.38 -7.97 30.89
CA ILE A 8 -12.72 -7.28 29.64
C ILE A 8 -13.64 -8.09 28.70
N VAL A 9 -13.85 -9.37 28.98
CA VAL A 9 -14.68 -10.26 28.17
C VAL A 9 -16.15 -9.88 28.34
N GLY A 10 -16.82 -9.51 27.24
CA GLY A 10 -18.22 -9.10 27.23
C GLY A 10 -18.47 -7.61 27.56
N ALA A 11 -17.44 -6.85 27.91
CA ALA A 11 -17.58 -5.42 28.21
C ALA A 11 -17.54 -4.57 26.92
N PRO A 12 -18.33 -3.48 26.83
CA PRO A 12 -18.31 -2.55 25.69
C PRO A 12 -17.10 -1.61 25.76
N VAL A 13 -15.90 -2.16 25.63
CA VAL A 13 -14.65 -1.40 25.76
C VAL A 13 -14.40 -0.57 24.50
N ARG A 14 -13.99 0.68 24.68
CA ARG A 14 -13.55 1.53 23.56
C ARG A 14 -12.29 0.95 22.95
N ARG A 15 -12.26 0.87 21.62
CA ARG A 15 -11.08 0.50 20.84
C ARG A 15 -9.90 1.43 21.15
N VAL A 16 -8.75 0.84 21.49
CA VAL A 16 -7.53 1.57 21.85
C VAL A 16 -7.05 2.50 20.73
N ASP A 17 -7.25 2.09 19.47
CA ASP A 17 -6.82 2.80 18.27
C ASP A 17 -7.87 3.77 17.73
N ALA A 18 -9.10 3.79 18.28
CA ALA A 18 -10.22 4.51 17.69
C ALA A 18 -9.94 6.00 17.53
N ARG A 19 -9.45 6.67 18.59
CA ARG A 19 -9.19 8.10 18.55
C ARG A 19 -8.18 8.45 17.47
N ALA A 20 -7.03 7.78 17.46
CA ALA A 20 -5.97 8.08 16.50
C ALA A 20 -6.42 7.89 15.04
N LYS A 21 -7.24 6.87 14.77
CA LYS A 21 -7.80 6.63 13.43
C LYS A 21 -8.78 7.72 12.99
N VAL A 22 -9.68 8.17 13.88
CA VAL A 22 -10.69 9.18 13.51
C VAL A 22 -10.17 10.62 13.52
N THR A 23 -9.04 10.88 14.22
CA THR A 23 -8.40 12.19 14.22
C THR A 23 -7.26 12.30 13.20
N GLY A 24 -6.99 11.27 12.41
CA GLY A 24 -5.91 11.26 11.42
C GLY A 24 -4.50 11.24 12.03
N THR A 25 -4.35 10.87 13.30
CA THR A 25 -3.05 10.80 13.99
C THR A 25 -2.48 9.38 14.04
N ALA A 26 -3.18 8.40 13.48
CA ALA A 26 -2.65 7.07 13.28
C ALA A 26 -1.66 7.08 12.11
N THR A 27 -0.47 6.52 12.32
CA THR A 27 0.54 6.35 11.26
C THR A 27 0.28 5.05 10.50
N TYR A 28 0.16 5.16 9.18
CA TYR A 28 0.08 4.05 8.25
C TYR A 28 1.39 3.91 7.46
N ALA A 29 1.55 2.78 6.77
CA ALA A 29 2.77 2.50 6.00
C ALA A 29 3.10 3.59 4.97
N ALA A 30 2.08 4.22 4.38
CA ALA A 30 2.24 5.30 3.42
C ALA A 30 2.63 6.66 4.04
N ASP A 31 2.48 6.82 5.35
CA ASP A 31 2.74 8.09 6.04
C ASP A 31 4.21 8.25 6.47
N ALA A 32 5.00 7.17 6.39
CA ALA A 32 6.39 7.18 6.78
C ALA A 32 7.22 7.99 5.77
N PRO A 33 7.90 9.08 6.19
CA PRO A 33 8.78 9.81 5.29
C PRO A 33 10.03 8.96 4.99
N VAL A 34 10.22 8.63 3.72
CA VAL A 34 11.42 7.93 3.23
C VAL A 34 12.16 8.87 2.31
N ALA A 35 13.38 9.24 2.69
CA ALA A 35 14.24 10.11 1.88
C ALA A 35 14.54 9.43 0.53
N GLY A 36 14.31 10.14 -0.57
CA GLY A 36 14.51 9.60 -1.92
C GLY A 36 13.48 8.53 -2.34
N ALA A 37 12.32 8.46 -1.69
CA ALA A 37 11.27 7.53 -2.07
C ALA A 37 10.84 7.71 -3.54
N LEU A 38 10.76 6.59 -4.25
CA LEU A 38 10.18 6.53 -5.59
C LEU A 38 8.74 6.04 -5.50
N HIS A 39 7.93 6.41 -6.49
CA HIS A 39 6.55 5.95 -6.60
C HIS A 39 6.46 4.86 -7.66
N GLY A 40 5.78 3.76 -7.32
CA GLY A 40 5.50 2.66 -8.25
C GLY A 40 4.02 2.58 -8.59
N VAL A 41 3.71 2.24 -9.83
CA VAL A 41 2.34 1.97 -10.29
C VAL A 41 2.30 0.61 -10.99
N LEU A 42 1.23 -0.15 -10.74
CA LEU A 42 1.02 -1.45 -11.38
C LEU A 42 0.21 -1.27 -12.67
N VAL A 43 0.70 -1.88 -13.75
CA VAL A 43 -0.08 -2.10 -14.97
C VAL A 43 -0.63 -3.51 -14.92
N LEU A 44 -1.95 -3.63 -14.76
CA LEU A 44 -2.63 -4.91 -14.54
C LEU A 44 -3.21 -5.49 -15.84
N SER A 45 -3.41 -6.80 -15.86
CA SER A 45 -4.08 -7.49 -16.98
C SER A 45 -5.50 -6.94 -17.16
N THR A 46 -5.87 -6.69 -18.42
CA THR A 46 -7.23 -6.27 -18.80
C THR A 46 -8.14 -7.46 -19.11
N ILE A 47 -7.60 -8.68 -19.09
CA ILE A 47 -8.31 -9.93 -19.36
C ILE A 47 -8.14 -10.92 -18.21
N ALA A 48 -9.13 -11.80 -18.02
CA ALA A 48 -9.11 -12.80 -16.96
C ALA A 48 -8.08 -13.92 -17.20
N ARG A 49 -7.86 -14.32 -18.46
CA ARG A 49 -6.92 -15.38 -18.83
C ARG A 49 -6.34 -15.16 -20.22
N GLY A 50 -5.02 -15.23 -20.34
CA GLY A 50 -4.31 -15.16 -21.60
C GLY A 50 -2.83 -15.49 -21.43
N ARG A 51 -2.07 -15.36 -22.52
CA ARG A 51 -0.61 -15.45 -22.53
C ARG A 51 -0.05 -14.09 -22.91
N VAL A 52 0.93 -13.60 -22.15
CA VAL A 52 1.71 -12.42 -22.53
C VAL A 52 2.59 -12.82 -23.72
N THR A 53 2.30 -12.27 -24.89
CA THR A 53 3.09 -12.50 -26.12
C THR A 53 4.16 -11.44 -26.32
N ALA A 54 3.92 -10.22 -25.86
CA ALA A 54 4.85 -9.10 -25.88
C ALA A 54 4.50 -8.09 -24.77
N ILE A 55 5.49 -7.26 -24.40
CA ILE A 55 5.31 -6.08 -23.56
C ILE A 55 6.09 -4.95 -24.22
N ASP A 56 5.42 -3.86 -24.58
CA ASP A 56 6.06 -2.64 -25.08
C ASP A 56 6.15 -1.62 -23.93
N THR A 57 7.37 -1.28 -23.53
CA THR A 57 7.67 -0.34 -22.43
C THR A 57 8.22 0.99 -22.92
N GLY A 58 8.45 1.17 -24.23
CA GLY A 58 9.28 2.27 -24.75
C GLY A 58 8.73 3.68 -24.43
N ALA A 59 7.42 3.85 -24.51
CA ALA A 59 6.77 5.11 -24.14
C ALA A 59 6.88 5.42 -22.64
N ALA A 60 6.77 4.39 -21.79
CA ALA A 60 6.90 4.56 -20.34
C ALA A 60 8.35 4.86 -19.94
N GLU A 61 9.33 4.13 -20.49
CA GLU A 61 10.76 4.36 -20.23
C GLU A 61 11.24 5.73 -20.68
N SER A 62 10.65 6.29 -21.74
CA SER A 62 11.00 7.61 -22.27
C SER A 62 10.31 8.77 -21.54
N ALA A 63 9.36 8.49 -20.64
CA ALA A 63 8.61 9.53 -19.95
C ALA A 63 9.50 10.23 -18.90
N PRO A 64 9.46 11.58 -18.81
CA PRO A 64 10.22 12.31 -17.81
C PRO A 64 9.92 11.84 -16.38
N GLY A 65 10.97 11.55 -15.61
CA GLY A 65 10.86 11.12 -14.22
C GLY A 65 10.62 9.62 -14.01
N VAL A 66 10.47 8.83 -15.08
CA VAL A 66 10.48 7.36 -14.97
C VAL A 66 11.90 6.88 -14.72
N ILE A 67 12.07 6.08 -13.68
CA ILE A 67 13.38 5.55 -13.27
C ILE A 67 13.58 4.11 -13.74
N ALA A 68 12.51 3.31 -13.75
CA ALA A 68 12.54 1.93 -14.22
C ALA A 68 11.16 1.44 -14.63
N VAL A 69 11.11 0.56 -15.63
CA VAL A 69 9.94 -0.27 -15.94
C VAL A 69 10.28 -1.72 -15.64
N LEU A 70 9.58 -2.28 -14.66
CA LEU A 70 9.85 -3.63 -14.15
C LEU A 70 8.88 -4.63 -14.77
N THR A 71 9.43 -5.67 -15.39
CA THR A 71 8.68 -6.79 -15.98
C THR A 71 9.40 -8.10 -15.65
N HIS A 72 8.78 -9.23 -15.96
CA HIS A 72 9.43 -10.55 -15.87
C HIS A 72 10.67 -10.69 -16.79
N LEU A 73 10.85 -9.77 -17.74
CA LEU A 73 12.02 -9.73 -18.63
C LEU A 73 13.18 -8.90 -18.04
N THR A 74 12.88 -7.94 -17.15
CA THR A 74 13.88 -6.98 -16.63
C THR A 74 14.31 -7.30 -15.20
N ILE A 75 13.45 -7.92 -14.39
CA ILE A 75 13.81 -8.37 -13.04
C ILE A 75 14.65 -9.65 -13.14
N ARG A 76 15.81 -9.66 -12.47
CA ARG A 76 16.63 -10.85 -12.27
C ARG A 76 16.31 -11.47 -10.90
N GLY A 77 16.19 -12.79 -10.85
CA GLY A 77 16.06 -13.57 -9.61
C GLY A 77 17.40 -13.86 -8.96
#